data_AF-A0A1Z3HHX9-F1
#
_entry.id   AF-A0A1Z3HHX9-F1
#
_cell.length_a   1.000
_cell.length_b   1.000
_cell.length_c   1.000
_cell.angle_alpha   90.00
_cell.angle_beta   90.00
_cell.angle_gamma   90.00
#
_symmetry.space_group_name_H-M   'P 1'
#
loop_
_entity.id
_entity.type
_entity.pdbx_description
1 polymer ?
#
loop_
_entity_poly.entity_id
_entity_poly.type
_entity_poly.pdbx_seq_one_letter_code
_entity_poly.pdbx_strand_id
1 'polypeptide(L)' 'MSQIYGALSYYWDHKADLDAAIEADLQEAEAMRLEAGESPFVARLKAQGLLQ' A
#
# COMPACT_ATOMS: atom_id res chain seq x y z
N MET A 1 -17.69 -19.24 -1.68
CA MET A 1 -16.57 -20.20 -1.52
C MET A 1 -15.87 -20.51 -2.84
N SER A 2 -16.56 -20.94 -3.91
CA SER A 2 -15.93 -21.29 -5.20
C SER A 2 -15.02 -20.19 -5.81
N GLN A 3 -15.44 -18.91 -5.73
CA GLN A 3 -14.67 -17.80 -6.31
C GLN A 3 -13.35 -17.50 -5.59
N ILE A 4 -13.26 -17.74 -4.28
CA ILE A 4 -12.02 -17.54 -3.51
C ILE A 4 -10.99 -18.61 -3.90
N TYR A 5 -11.43 -19.87 -4.04
CA TYR A 5 -10.57 -20.95 -4.52
C TYR A 5 -10.10 -20.72 -5.95
N GLY A 6 -10.97 -20.23 -6.85
CA GLY A 6 -10.58 -19.89 -8.22
C GLY A 6 -9.53 -18.76 -8.28
N ALA A 7 -9.71 -17.71 -7.47
CA ALA A 7 -8.74 -16.61 -7.38
C ALA A 7 -7.38 -17.07 -6.84
N LEU A 8 -7.37 -17.95 -5.85
CA LEU A 8 -6.13 -18.51 -5.29
C LEU A 8 -5.42 -19.42 -6.30
N SER A 9 -6.14 -20.28 -7.01
CA SER A 9 -5.53 -21.13 -8.07
C SER A 9 -4.92 -20.28 -9.18
N TYR A 10 -5.63 -19.26 -9.66
CA TYR A 10 -5.10 -18.35 -10.66
C TYR A 10 -3.85 -17.60 -10.15
N TYR A 11 -3.85 -17.18 -8.90
CA TYR A 11 -2.66 -16.59 -8.29
C TYR A 11 -1.47 -17.55 -8.28
N TRP A 12 -1.68 -18.83 -7.96
CA TRP A 12 -0.61 -19.83 -7.98
C TRP A 12 -0.04 -20.05 -9.38
N ASP A 13 -0.91 -20.06 -10.41
CA ASP A 13 -0.50 -20.21 -11.81
C ASP A 13 0.29 -19.00 -12.33
N HIS A 14 0.06 -17.81 -11.76
CA HIS A 14 0.66 -16.54 -12.15
C HIS A 14 1.50 -15.88 -11.04
N LYS A 15 1.97 -16.67 -10.08
CA LYS A 15 2.52 -16.17 -8.81
C LYS A 15 3.69 -15.22 -8.99
N ALA A 16 4.61 -15.55 -9.90
CA ALA A 16 5.80 -14.74 -10.12
C ALA A 16 5.48 -13.34 -10.65
N ASP A 17 4.56 -13.24 -11.62
CA ASP A 17 4.16 -11.96 -12.22
C ASP A 17 3.37 -11.11 -11.23
N LEU A 18 2.49 -11.74 -10.46
CA LEU A 18 1.69 -11.07 -9.43
C LEU A 18 2.55 -10.60 -8.26
N ASP A 19 3.49 -11.42 -7.78
CA ASP A 19 4.42 -11.03 -6.72
C ASP A 19 5.32 -9.87 -7.18
N ALA A 20 5.78 -9.88 -8.43
CA ALA A 20 6.55 -8.78 -9.00
C ALA A 20 5.74 -7.48 -9.11
N ALA A 21 4.46 -7.56 -9.53
CA ALA A 21 3.57 -6.40 -9.57
C ALA A 21 3.28 -5.86 -8.16
N ILE A 22 3.00 -6.73 -7.20
CA ILE A 22 2.77 -6.35 -5.80
C ILE A 22 4.00 -5.63 -5.22
N GLU A 23 5.20 -6.15 -5.47
CA GLU A 23 6.44 -5.51 -5.01
C GLU A 23 6.65 -4.13 -5.64
N ALA A 24 6.40 -3.99 -6.95
CA ALA A 24 6.47 -2.71 -7.63
C ALA A 24 5.47 -1.68 -7.06
N ASP A 25 4.21 -2.10 -6.86
CA ASP A 25 3.16 -1.25 -6.27
C ASP A 25 3.53 -0.82 -4.84
N LEU A 26 4.12 -1.72 -4.04
CA LEU A 26 4.58 -1.42 -2.69
C LEU A 26 5.72 -0.40 -2.69
N GLN A 27 6.69 -0.54 -3.59
CA GLN A 27 7.80 0.40 -3.73
C GLN A 27 7.30 1.78 -4.17
N GLU A 28 6.36 1.84 -5.11
CA GLU A 28 5.75 3.10 -5.55
C GLU A 28 4.95 3.76 -4.42
N ALA A 29 4.14 2.98 -3.69
CA ALA A 29 3.39 3.49 -2.54
C ALA A 29 4.31 4.03 -1.43
N GLU A 30 5.44 3.37 -1.19
CA GLU A 30 6.46 3.83 -0.25
C GLU A 30 7.09 5.15 -0.71
N ALA A 31 7.47 5.25 -1.98
CA ALA A 31 8.02 6.48 -2.56
C ALA A 31 7.02 7.64 -2.46
N MET A 32 5.76 7.41 -2.85
CA MET A 32 4.68 8.40 -2.71
C MET A 32 4.47 8.83 -1.26
N ARG A 33 4.56 7.90 -0.30
CA ARG A 33 4.43 8.22 1.12
C ARG A 33 5.56 9.13 1.60
N LEU A 34 6.80 8.86 1.17
CA LEU A 34 7.96 9.68 1.52
C LEU A 34 7.89 11.06 0.87
N GLU A 35 7.44 11.15 -0.38
CA GLU A 35 7.30 12.41 -1.12
C GLU A 35 6.14 13.28 -0.62
N ALA A 36 5.02 12.67 -0.20
CA ALA A 36 3.84 13.39 0.28
C ALA A 36 4.12 14.27 1.51
N GLY A 37 5.21 14.00 2.24
CA GLY A 37 5.64 14.78 3.39
C GLY A 37 4.61 14.81 4.52
N GLU A 38 4.70 15.81 5.40
CA GLU A 38 3.73 15.96 6.47
C GLU A 38 2.37 16.45 5.94
N SER A 39 1.32 15.66 6.15
CA SER A 39 -0.04 16.07 5.81
C SER A 39 -0.38 17.41 6.50
N PRO A 40 -0.99 18.38 5.79
CA PRO A 40 -1.45 19.63 6.39
C PRO A 40 -2.34 19.45 7.62
N PHE A 41 -3.07 18.33 7.67
CA PHE A 41 -3.88 17.95 8.84
C PHE A 41 -3.02 17.61 10.06
N VAL A 42 -1.97 16.81 9.86
CA VAL A 42 -1.02 16.42 10.91
C VAL A 42 -0.26 17.63 11.42
N ALA A 43 0.22 18.49 10.52
CA ALA A 43 0.87 19.76 10.88
C ALA A 43 -0.05 20.63 11.77
N ARG A 44 -1.34 20.73 11.42
CA ARG A 44 -2.33 21.47 12.22
C ARG A 44 -2.53 20.86 13.61
N LEU A 45 -2.60 19.54 13.73
CA LEU A 45 -2.76 18.87 15.03
C LEU A 45 -1.53 19.05 15.92
N LYS A 46 -0.32 18.98 15.37
CA LYS A 46 0.93 19.26 16.09
C LYS A 46 0.97 20.71 16.59
N ALA A 47 0.59 21.67 15.74
CA ALA A 47 0.52 23.08 16.13
C ALA A 47 -0.49 23.35 17.26
N GLN A 48 -1.50 22.50 17.41
CA GLN A 48 -2.50 22.56 18.50
C GLN A 48 -2.10 21.75 19.74
N GLY A 49 -0.95 21.06 19.72
CA GLY A 49 -0.49 20.20 20.82
C GLY A 49 -1.30 18.90 20.99
N LEU A 50 -2.15 18.57 20.02
CA LEU A 50 -3.02 17.38 20.05
C LEU A 50 -2.31 16.11 19.54
N LEU A 51 -1.14 16.27 18.92
CA LEU A 51 -0.30 15.21 18.41
C LEU A 51 1.17 15.56 18.74
N GLN A 52 1.88 14.66 19.40
CA GLN A 52 3.30 14.80 19.80
C GLN A 52 4.20 14.17 18.74
#